data_AF-A0A973EVS4-F1
#
_entry.id   AF-A0A973EVS4-F1
#
_cell.length_a   1.000
_cell.length_b   1.000
_cell.length_c   1.000
_cell.angle_alpha   90.00
_cell.angle_beta   90.00
_cell.angle_gamma   90.00
#
_symmetry.space_group_name_H-M   'P 1'
#
loop_
_entity.id
_entity.type
_entity.pdbx_description
1 polymer ?
#
loop_
_entity_poly.entity_id
_entity_poly.type
_entity_poly.pdbx_seq_one_letter_code
_entity_poly.pdbx_strand_id
1 'polypeptide(L)'
;LNVIHDGFFLSKYRELHLFIAGAGFVGSSLLKQLQKQQSLLFEEYKLKINLTGITNSRKMLFSIEGIRLDRYMEELKQHGEKSDISRFIEHMISLNFRNSVFIDCTADSDIASRYLEILNHYISVVTANKIACSSEYSYYHDLRSTAHEKGIRFMYETTV
;
A
#
# COMPACT_ATOMS: atom_id res chain seq x y z
N LEU A 1 -21.82 -10.90 -38.34
CA LEU A 1 -22.59 -9.95 -37.50
C LEU A 1 -23.28 -10.77 -36.42
N ASN A 2 -22.74 -10.73 -35.21
CA ASN A 2 -23.49 -10.69 -33.95
C ASN A 2 -22.50 -10.81 -32.79
N VAL A 3 -22.18 -9.63 -32.26
CA VAL A 3 -22.11 -9.38 -30.81
C VAL A 3 -21.22 -10.36 -30.03
N ILE A 4 -19.92 -10.37 -30.37
CA ILE A 4 -18.92 -10.52 -29.31
C ILE A 4 -19.00 -9.22 -28.53
N HIS A 5 -19.95 -9.21 -27.59
CA HIS A 5 -20.13 -8.21 -26.55
C HIS A 5 -18.74 -7.75 -26.08
N ASP A 6 -18.37 -6.50 -26.33
CA ASP A 6 -18.24 -5.40 -25.36
C ASP A 6 -18.19 -5.73 -23.84
N GLY A 7 -17.84 -6.96 -23.46
CA GLY A 7 -17.89 -7.52 -22.10
C GLY A 7 -16.54 -7.46 -21.39
N PHE A 8 -15.53 -6.83 -21.98
CA PHE A 8 -14.44 -6.27 -21.20
C PHE A 8 -14.84 -4.86 -20.83
N PHE A 9 -15.49 -4.71 -19.68
CA PHE A 9 -15.49 -3.44 -18.96
C PHE A 9 -14.04 -3.11 -18.62
N LEU A 10 -13.30 -2.57 -19.61
CA LEU A 10 -12.11 -1.79 -19.39
C LEU A 10 -12.60 -0.60 -18.58
N SER A 11 -12.44 -0.68 -17.26
CA SER A 11 -12.61 0.49 -16.40
C SER A 11 -11.81 1.62 -17.03
N LYS A 12 -12.43 2.81 -17.20
CA LYS A 12 -11.81 3.98 -17.85
C LYS A 12 -10.50 4.41 -17.19
N TYR A 13 -10.23 3.86 -16.01
CA TYR A 13 -9.06 4.05 -15.18
C TYR A 13 -8.70 2.74 -14.46
N ARG A 14 -7.42 2.61 -14.09
CA ARG A 14 -6.91 1.58 -13.19
C ARG A 14 -7.10 2.06 -11.75
N GLU A 15 -7.48 1.16 -10.85
CA GLU A 15 -7.48 1.43 -9.42
C GLU A 15 -6.20 0.89 -8.77
N LEU A 16 -5.67 1.62 -7.79
CA LEU A 16 -4.54 1.25 -6.95
C LEU A 16 -4.96 1.37 -5.49
N HIS A 17 -4.90 0.26 -4.75
CA HIS A 17 -5.29 0.20 -3.35
C HIS A 17 -4.06 0.34 -2.46
N LEU A 18 -4.01 1.42 -1.68
CA LEU A 18 -2.89 1.73 -0.80
C LEU A 18 -3.18 1.34 0.64
N PHE A 19 -2.21 0.65 1.24
CA PHE A 19 -2.18 0.31 2.65
C PHE A 19 -0.93 0.92 3.26
N ILE A 20 -1.08 1.89 4.15
CA ILE A 20 0.06 2.67 4.68
C ILE A 20 0.29 2.34 6.16
N ALA A 21 1.47 1.80 6.47
CA ALA A 21 1.97 1.72 7.83
C ALA A 21 2.86 2.93 8.13
N GLY A 22 2.54 3.68 9.18
CA GLY A 22 3.32 4.83 9.61
C GLY A 22 2.77 6.16 9.10
N ALA A 23 1.72 6.68 9.74
CA ALA A 23 1.20 8.03 9.52
C ALA A 23 2.05 9.16 10.20
N GLY A 24 3.37 8.97 10.28
CA GLY A 24 4.32 9.93 10.86
C GLY A 24 4.75 11.02 9.88
N PHE A 25 5.96 11.58 10.04
CA PHE A 25 6.45 12.64 9.16
C PHE A 25 6.51 12.21 7.68
N VAL A 26 7.11 11.04 7.40
CA VAL A 26 7.24 10.51 6.03
C VAL A 26 5.87 10.17 5.44
N GLY A 27 5.06 9.36 6.14
CA GLY A 27 3.74 8.96 5.64
C GLY A 27 2.77 10.13 5.45
N SER A 28 2.79 11.13 6.35
CA SER A 28 1.96 12.33 6.19
C SER A 28 2.43 13.22 5.03
N SER A 29 3.73 13.30 4.76
CA SER A 29 4.27 13.97 3.58
C SER A 29 3.85 13.28 2.29
N LEU A 30 3.92 11.95 2.26
CA LEU A 30 3.45 11.13 1.14
C LEU A 30 1.96 11.36 0.87
N LEU A 31 1.12 11.29 1.90
CA LEU A 31 -0.33 11.52 1.78
C LEU A 31 -0.65 12.91 1.25
N LYS A 32 0.09 13.95 1.68
CA LYS A 32 -0.05 15.30 1.13
C LYS A 32 0.34 15.38 -0.35
N GLN A 33 1.38 14.67 -0.76
CA GLN A 33 1.79 14.62 -2.17
C GLN A 33 0.73 13.88 -3.02
N LEU A 34 0.23 12.75 -2.54
CA LEU A 34 -0.85 12.00 -3.19
C LEU A 34 -2.11 12.86 -3.32
N GLN A 35 -2.47 13.61 -2.28
CA GLN A 35 -3.61 14.55 -2.34
C GLN A 35 -3.42 15.61 -3.43
N LYS A 36 -2.24 16.23 -3.51
CA LYS A 36 -1.93 17.24 -4.54
C LYS A 36 -1.92 16.68 -5.96
N GLN A 37 -1.51 15.43 -6.11
CA GLN A 37 -1.38 14.77 -7.41
C GLN A 37 -2.61 13.95 -7.82
N GLN A 38 -3.63 13.84 -6.96
CA GLN A 38 -4.77 12.95 -7.18
C GLN A 38 -5.48 13.23 -8.51
N SER A 39 -5.75 14.51 -8.81
CA SER A 39 -6.37 14.90 -10.09
C SER A 39 -5.49 14.57 -11.28
N LEU A 40 -4.18 14.86 -11.20
CA LEU A 40 -3.22 14.56 -12.26
C LEU A 40 -3.14 13.05 -12.54
N LEU A 41 -3.05 12.22 -11.48
CA LEU A 41 -3.01 10.76 -11.59
C LEU A 41 -4.30 10.22 -12.24
N PHE A 42 -5.45 10.78 -11.90
CA PHE A 42 -6.72 10.35 -12.45
C PHE A 42 -6.93 10.82 -13.90
N GLU A 43 -6.66 12.09 -14.20
CA GLU A 43 -6.95 12.72 -15.48
C GLU A 43 -5.94 12.31 -16.57
N GLU A 44 -4.64 12.36 -16.25
CA GLU A 44 -3.57 12.09 -17.23
C GLU A 44 -3.17 10.62 -17.26
N TYR A 45 -3.02 9.98 -16.10
CA TYR A 45 -2.52 8.60 -16.02
C TYR A 45 -3.63 7.54 -15.93
N LYS A 46 -4.89 7.98 -15.91
CA LYS A 46 -6.07 7.13 -15.71
C LYS A 46 -5.87 6.20 -14.51
N LEU A 47 -5.36 6.74 -13.41
CA LEU A 47 -5.02 6.02 -12.20
C LEU A 47 -5.79 6.62 -11.01
N LYS A 48 -6.71 5.84 -10.46
CA LYS A 48 -7.44 6.18 -9.25
C LYS A 48 -6.71 5.58 -8.05
N ILE A 49 -6.27 6.45 -7.15
CA ILE A 49 -5.64 6.05 -5.89
C ILE A 49 -6.70 5.96 -4.80
N ASN A 50 -6.80 4.78 -4.18
CA ASN A 50 -7.68 4.53 -3.04
C ASN A 50 -6.81 4.28 -1.81
N LEU A 51 -6.88 5.14 -0.79
CA LEU A 51 -6.28 4.85 0.51
C LEU A 51 -7.21 3.86 1.25
N THR A 52 -6.94 2.56 1.15
CA THR A 52 -7.82 1.52 1.70
C THR A 52 -7.51 1.19 3.15
N GLY A 53 -6.26 1.33 3.57
CA GLY A 53 -5.87 1.12 4.97
C GLY A 53 -4.78 2.08 5.41
N ILE A 54 -4.87 2.54 6.66
CA ILE A 54 -3.82 3.32 7.30
C ILE A 54 -3.65 2.92 8.76
N THR A 55 -2.41 2.77 9.21
CA THR A 55 -2.08 2.48 10.60
C THR A 55 -0.94 3.36 11.13
N ASN A 56 -1.01 3.67 12.42
CA ASN A 56 0.08 4.27 13.19
C ASN A 56 0.28 3.46 14.49
N SER A 57 1.16 3.92 15.38
CA SER A 57 1.48 3.21 16.62
C SER A 57 0.30 3.05 17.61
N ARG A 58 -0.81 3.78 17.41
CA ARG A 58 -1.97 3.77 18.33
C ARG A 58 -3.24 3.25 17.68
N LYS A 59 -3.49 3.61 16.43
CA LYS A 59 -4.73 3.31 15.73
C LYS A 59 -4.51 2.80 14.31
N MET A 60 -5.45 1.99 13.84
CA MET A 60 -5.58 1.59 12.45
C MET A 60 -7.01 1.81 11.94
N LEU A 61 -7.16 2.00 10.64
CA LEU A 61 -8.44 2.21 9.97
C LEU A 61 -8.40 1.57 8.59
N PHE A 62 -9.52 0.97 8.20
CA PHE A 62 -9.78 0.43 6.88
C PHE A 62 -11.05 1.04 6.29
N SER A 63 -11.07 1.24 4.97
CA SER A 63 -12.26 1.61 4.22
C SER A 63 -12.20 0.99 2.82
N ILE A 64 -13.19 0.14 2.50
CA ILE A 64 -13.34 -0.46 1.17
C ILE A 64 -13.63 0.62 0.11
N GLU A 65 -14.39 1.65 0.48
CA GLU A 65 -14.70 2.79 -0.38
C GLU A 65 -13.52 3.78 -0.49
N GLY A 66 -12.48 3.59 0.32
CA GLY A 66 -11.34 4.49 0.45
C GLY A 66 -11.52 5.49 1.60
N ILE A 67 -10.40 5.82 2.24
CA ILE A 67 -10.26 6.84 3.27
C ILE A 67 -9.93 8.15 2.57
N ARG A 68 -10.58 9.24 2.96
CA ARG A 68 -10.33 10.53 2.32
C ARG A 68 -8.93 11.05 2.65
N LEU A 69 -8.14 11.34 1.60
CA LEU A 69 -6.76 11.85 1.75
C LEU A 69 -6.69 13.21 2.46
N ASP A 70 -7.74 14.03 2.43
CA ASP A 70 -7.78 15.33 3.11
C ASP A 70 -8.21 15.23 4.59
N ARG A 71 -8.83 14.11 5.01
CA ARG A 71 -9.40 13.92 6.36
C ARG A 71 -8.93 12.65 7.06
N TYR A 72 -7.99 11.89 6.49
CA TYR A 72 -7.53 10.61 7.04
C TYR A 72 -7.12 10.68 8.52
N MET A 73 -6.53 11.81 8.96
CA MET A 73 -6.13 11.98 10.37
C MET A 73 -7.32 12.07 11.31
N GLU A 74 -8.39 12.75 10.89
CA GLU A 74 -9.61 12.90 11.66
C GLU A 74 -10.37 11.58 11.68
N GLU A 75 -10.52 10.94 10.51
CA GLU A 75 -11.16 9.62 10.38
C GLU A 75 -10.41 8.56 11.21
N LEU A 76 -9.08 8.51 11.15
CA LEU A 76 -8.27 7.60 11.96
C LEU A 76 -8.43 7.87 13.47
N LYS A 77 -8.57 9.14 13.88
CA LYS A 77 -8.80 9.48 15.29
C LYS A 77 -10.20 9.09 15.76
N GLN A 78 -11.23 9.34 14.96
CA GLN A 78 -12.63 9.15 15.35
C GLN A 78 -13.09 7.70 15.18
N HIS A 79 -12.77 7.08 14.05
CA HIS A 79 -13.24 5.76 13.65
C HIS A 79 -12.19 4.67 13.72
N GLY A 80 -10.91 5.04 13.89
CA GLY A 80 -9.83 4.07 13.99
C GLY A 80 -9.91 3.22 15.26
N GLU A 81 -9.70 1.92 15.08
CA GLU A 81 -9.57 0.93 16.13
C GLU A 81 -8.12 0.87 16.65
N LYS A 82 -7.87 0.08 17.70
CA LYS A 82 -6.53 -0.10 18.27
C LYS A 82 -5.60 -0.70 17.22
N SER A 83 -4.41 -0.13 17.07
CA SER A 83 -3.40 -0.63 16.12
C SER A 83 -2.89 -2.02 16.52
N ASP A 84 -2.84 -2.91 15.55
CA ASP A 84 -2.24 -4.23 15.60
C ASP A 84 -1.73 -4.56 14.19
N ILE A 85 -0.40 -4.66 14.03
CA ILE A 85 0.20 -4.82 12.72
C ILE A 85 -0.11 -6.18 12.09
N SER A 86 -0.15 -7.25 12.89
CA SER A 86 -0.48 -8.59 12.38
C SER A 86 -1.90 -8.60 11.85
N ARG A 87 -2.85 -8.04 12.60
CA ARG A 87 -4.23 -7.89 12.13
C ARG A 87 -4.35 -6.97 10.93
N PHE A 88 -3.55 -5.92 10.87
CA PHE A 88 -3.54 -5.01 9.72
C PHE A 88 -3.12 -5.74 8.44
N ILE A 89 -2.05 -6.54 8.50
CA ILE A 89 -1.53 -7.32 7.38
C ILE A 89 -2.52 -8.43 7.00
N GLU A 90 -3.04 -9.18 7.97
CA GLU A 90 -4.03 -10.24 7.75
C GLU A 90 -5.30 -9.70 7.06
N HIS A 91 -5.81 -8.55 7.53
CA HIS A 91 -6.99 -7.93 6.94
C HIS A 91 -6.69 -7.36 5.53
N MET A 92 -5.52 -6.73 5.33
CA MET A 92 -5.08 -6.31 4.00
C MET A 92 -5.05 -7.48 3.01
N ILE A 93 -4.50 -8.63 3.42
CA ILE A 93 -4.43 -9.84 2.59
C ILE A 93 -5.84 -10.38 2.30
N SER A 94 -6.73 -10.40 3.30
CA SER A 94 -8.08 -10.95 3.14
C SER A 94 -8.97 -10.14 2.20
N LEU A 95 -8.72 -8.83 2.05
CA LEU A 95 -9.41 -7.97 1.09
C LEU A 95 -9.14 -8.39 -0.36
N ASN A 96 -7.99 -9.00 -0.64
CA ASN A 96 -7.61 -9.55 -1.95
C ASN A 96 -7.85 -8.58 -3.13
N PHE A 97 -7.61 -7.28 -2.90
CA PHE A 97 -7.74 -6.28 -3.96
C PHE A 97 -6.62 -6.44 -4.99
N ARG A 98 -6.98 -6.39 -6.27
CA ARG A 98 -6.00 -6.31 -7.36
C ARG A 98 -5.25 -4.98 -7.27
N ASN A 99 -4.00 -4.95 -7.71
CA ASN A 99 -3.14 -3.75 -7.67
C ASN A 99 -3.02 -3.16 -6.25
N SER A 100 -2.79 -4.01 -5.26
CA SER A 100 -2.55 -3.59 -3.88
C SER A 100 -1.08 -3.22 -3.66
N VAL A 101 -0.85 -2.15 -2.91
CA VAL A 101 0.47 -1.67 -2.51
C VAL A 101 0.50 -1.43 -1.01
N PHE A 102 1.35 -2.16 -0.31
CA PHE A 102 1.72 -1.88 1.06
C PHE A 102 2.88 -0.90 1.09
N ILE A 103 2.72 0.19 1.85
CA ILE A 103 3.70 1.25 2.00
C ILE A 103 4.13 1.32 3.46
N ASP A 104 5.38 0.97 3.72
CA ASP A 104 5.98 1.08 5.05
C ASP A 104 6.78 2.38 5.20
N CYS A 105 6.25 3.28 6.01
CA CYS A 105 6.85 4.54 6.42
C CYS A 105 7.26 4.52 7.90
N THR A 106 7.44 3.33 8.48
CA THR A 106 7.88 3.13 9.87
C THR A 106 9.38 2.86 9.96
N ALA A 107 9.88 2.77 11.18
CA ALA A 107 11.22 2.28 11.51
C ALA A 107 11.13 0.96 12.30
N ASP A 108 10.05 0.21 12.12
CA ASP A 108 9.73 -0.98 12.89
C ASP A 108 10.31 -2.24 12.19
N SER A 109 11.17 -2.98 12.88
CA SER A 109 11.76 -4.21 12.36
C SER A 109 10.73 -5.32 12.18
N ASP A 110 9.68 -5.33 13.01
CA ASP A 110 8.67 -6.37 12.97
C ASP A 110 7.85 -6.22 11.69
N ILE A 111 7.52 -4.99 11.28
CA ILE A 111 6.89 -4.72 9.98
C ILE A 111 7.78 -5.20 8.83
N ALA A 112 9.08 -4.85 8.86
CA ALA A 112 10.04 -5.24 7.83
C ALA A 112 10.14 -6.76 7.67
N SER A 113 10.08 -7.52 8.76
CA SER A 113 10.15 -8.99 8.73
C SER A 113 8.98 -9.66 7.99
N ARG A 114 7.86 -8.95 7.82
CA ARG A 114 6.62 -9.47 7.19
C ARG A 114 6.55 -9.18 5.69
N TYR A 115 7.53 -8.50 5.09
CA TYR A 115 7.48 -8.16 3.66
C TYR A 115 7.39 -9.38 2.75
N LEU A 116 8.10 -10.46 3.09
CA LEU A 116 8.06 -11.68 2.29
C LEU A 116 6.65 -12.30 2.27
N GLU A 117 5.93 -12.28 3.40
CA GLU A 117 4.53 -12.70 3.46
C GLU A 117 3.65 -11.81 2.58
N ILE A 118 3.79 -10.50 2.68
CA ILE A 118 3.01 -9.53 1.91
C ILE A 118 3.22 -9.73 0.40
N LEU A 119 4.48 -9.86 -0.04
CA LEU A 119 4.82 -10.15 -1.43
C LEU A 119 4.25 -11.50 -1.88
N ASN A 120 4.25 -12.51 -1.00
CA ASN A 120 3.68 -13.81 -1.32
C ASN A 120 2.18 -13.76 -1.65
N HIS A 121 1.47 -12.76 -1.15
CA HIS A 121 0.06 -12.50 -1.43
C HIS A 121 -0.19 -11.52 -2.60
N TYR A 122 0.78 -11.34 -3.50
CA TYR A 122 0.66 -10.48 -4.68
C TYR A 122 0.45 -8.99 -4.36
N ILE A 123 0.89 -8.55 -3.19
CA ILE A 123 0.83 -7.16 -2.76
C ILE A 123 2.22 -6.55 -2.93
N SER A 124 2.33 -5.49 -3.73
CA SER A 124 3.61 -4.79 -3.91
C SER A 124 4.02 -4.11 -2.61
N VAL A 125 5.31 -4.07 -2.30
CA VAL A 125 5.85 -3.41 -1.10
C VAL A 125 6.69 -2.22 -1.52
N VAL A 126 6.39 -1.04 -0.93
CA VAL A 126 7.19 0.17 -1.03
C VAL A 126 7.64 0.54 0.38
N THR A 127 8.93 0.80 0.60
CA THR A 127 9.41 1.07 1.96
C THR A 127 10.44 2.20 2.03
N ALA A 128 10.32 3.00 3.09
CA ALA A 128 11.35 3.92 3.58
C ALA A 128 12.06 3.37 4.84
N ASN A 129 11.69 2.17 5.28
CA ASN A 129 12.25 1.51 6.45
C ASN A 129 13.63 0.93 6.11
N LYS A 130 14.66 1.55 6.70
CA LYS A 130 16.06 1.20 6.43
C LYS A 130 16.45 -0.18 6.95
N ILE A 131 15.71 -0.73 7.92
CA ILE A 131 16.02 -2.02 8.57
C ILE A 131 15.90 -3.17 7.57
N ALA A 132 14.90 -3.13 6.69
CA ALA A 132 14.73 -4.15 5.65
C ALA A 132 15.93 -4.18 4.69
N CYS A 133 16.48 -3.02 4.35
CA CYS A 133 17.61 -2.87 3.44
C CYS A 133 18.98 -3.17 4.08
N SER A 134 19.08 -3.13 5.41
CA SER A 134 20.28 -3.48 6.18
C SER A 134 20.20 -4.88 6.81
N SER A 135 19.18 -5.66 6.47
CA SER A 135 19.02 -7.04 6.93
C SER A 135 19.97 -7.99 6.19
N GLU A 136 19.98 -9.26 6.59
CA GLU A 136 20.75 -10.32 5.92
C GLU A 136 20.54 -10.29 4.41
N TYR A 137 21.63 -10.37 3.64
CA TYR A 137 21.58 -10.31 2.18
C TYR A 137 20.64 -11.36 1.57
N SER A 138 20.54 -12.53 2.20
CA SER A 138 19.60 -13.59 1.81
C SER A 138 18.16 -13.13 1.86
N TYR A 139 17.73 -12.44 2.92
CA TYR A 139 16.36 -11.95 3.03
C TYR A 139 16.05 -10.92 1.93
N TYR A 140 16.96 -9.99 1.69
CA TYR A 140 16.82 -9.04 0.59
C TYR A 140 16.70 -9.74 -0.78
N HIS A 141 17.53 -10.77 -1.02
CA HIS A 141 17.47 -11.57 -2.23
C HIS A 141 16.10 -12.26 -2.39
N ASP A 142 15.58 -12.84 -1.32
CA ASP A 142 14.27 -13.50 -1.30
C ASP A 142 13.13 -12.52 -1.63
N LEU A 143 13.17 -11.31 -1.07
CA LEU A 143 12.19 -10.27 -1.39
C LEU A 143 12.22 -9.90 -2.88
N ARG A 144 13.41 -9.74 -3.46
CA ARG A 144 13.59 -9.39 -4.88
C ARG A 144 13.16 -10.52 -5.80
N SER A 145 13.55 -11.77 -5.50
CA SER A 145 13.17 -12.93 -6.30
C SER A 145 11.65 -13.14 -6.26
N THR A 146 11.07 -13.11 -5.06
CA THR A 146 9.62 -13.28 -4.87
C THR A 146 8.82 -12.22 -5.62
N ALA A 147 9.25 -10.95 -5.54
CA ALA A 147 8.58 -9.86 -6.26
C ALA A 147 8.64 -10.08 -7.79
N HIS A 148 9.80 -10.48 -8.32
CA HIS A 148 9.98 -10.76 -9.74
C HIS A 148 9.13 -11.95 -10.21
N GLU A 149 9.19 -13.08 -9.49
CA GLU A 149 8.43 -14.30 -9.79
C GLU A 149 6.92 -14.06 -9.81
N LYS A 150 6.42 -13.21 -8.91
CA LYS A 150 4.99 -12.88 -8.81
C LYS A 150 4.55 -11.73 -9.71
N GLY A 151 5.47 -11.09 -10.43
CA GLY A 151 5.17 -9.94 -11.29
C GLY A 151 4.72 -8.70 -10.51
N ILE A 152 5.12 -8.57 -9.25
CA ILE A 152 4.82 -7.43 -8.37
C ILE A 152 6.11 -6.65 -8.09
N ARG A 153 6.00 -5.52 -7.40
CA ARG A 153 7.15 -4.64 -7.13
C ARG A 153 7.54 -4.68 -5.66
N PHE A 154 8.83 -4.82 -5.43
CA PHE A 154 9.48 -4.43 -4.19
C PHE A 154 10.35 -3.20 -4.48
N MET A 155 9.94 -2.06 -3.94
CA MET A 155 10.63 -0.78 -4.10
C MET A 155 11.09 -0.27 -2.74
N TYR A 156 12.32 0.18 -2.69
CA TYR A 156 12.91 0.87 -1.56
C TYR A 156 13.65 2.07 -2.14
N GLU A 157 13.59 3.22 -1.48
CA GLU A 157 14.51 4.29 -1.85
C GLU A 157 15.92 3.84 -1.50
N THR A 158 16.82 3.87 -2.50
CA THR A 158 18.26 3.92 -2.25
C THR A 158 18.51 5.19 -1.47
N THR A 159 18.65 5.07 -0.15
CA THR A 159 19.45 6.02 0.63
C THR A 159 20.70 6.34 -0.18
N VAL A 160 20.84 7.61 -0.56
CA VAL A 160 22.14 8.22 -0.88
C VAL A 160 23.12 8.00 0.27
#